data_AF-A0A6A4GBA7-F1
#
_entry.id   AF-A0A6A4GBA7-F1
#
_cell.length_a   1.000
_cell.length_b   1.000
_cell.length_c   1.000
_cell.angle_alpha   90.00
_cell.angle_beta   90.00
_cell.angle_gamma   90.00
#
_symmetry.space_group_name_H-M   'P 1'
#
loop_
_entity.id
_entity.type
_entity.pdbx_description
1 polymer ?
#
loop_
_entity_poly.entity_id
_entity_poly.type
_entity_poly.pdbx_seq_one_letter_code
_entity_poly.pdbx_strand_id
1 'polypeptide(L)' 'MYPVIFVLGSEKLGKNTRRGSALLVMGVAGGAVFPPIQGAVADAATTRLSYVVPTVGFIVVLAYVTVHWV' A
#
# COMPACT_ATOMS: atom_id res chain seq x y z
N MET A 1 7.53 6.18 1.30
CA MET A 1 6.39 6.00 0.37
C MET A 1 5.08 6.52 0.92
N TYR A 2 4.65 6.11 2.12
CA TYR A 2 3.34 6.51 2.66
C TYR A 2 3.03 8.03 2.65
N PRO A 3 3.89 8.95 3.13
CA PRO A 3 3.56 10.39 3.11
C PRO A 3 3.38 10.96 1.70
N VAL A 4 4.11 10.45 0.71
CA VAL A 4 3.95 10.87 -0.70
C VAL A 4 2.62 10.38 -1.26
N ILE A 5 2.27 9.11 -1.05
CA ILE A 5 0.96 8.55 -1.47
C ILE A 5 -0.19 9.28 -0.78
N PHE A 6 -0.03 9.61 0.50
CA PHE A 6 -1.03 10.32 1.29
C PHE A 6 -1.24 11.75 0.76
N VAL A 7 -0.16 12.46 0.42
CA VAL A 7 -0.27 13.80 -0.21
C VAL A 7 -0.95 13.68 -1.57
N LEU A 8 -0.47 12.82 -2.47
CA LEU A 8 -1.06 12.62 -3.80
C LEU A 8 -2.54 12.19 -3.74
N GLY A 9 -2.90 11.32 -2.79
CA GLY A 9 -4.26 10.81 -2.62
C GLY A 9 -5.21 11.75 -1.88
N SER A 10 -4.69 12.75 -1.16
CA SER A 10 -5.49 13.79 -0.50
C SER A 10 -5.52 15.12 -1.27
N GLU A 11 -4.70 15.24 -2.31
CA GLU A 11 -4.69 16.37 -3.21
C GLU A 11 -6.01 16.50 -3.98
N LYS A 12 -6.48 17.74 -4.21
CA LYS A 12 -7.70 18.06 -4.98
C LYS A 12 -9.03 17.50 -4.43
N LEU A 13 -9.07 16.97 -3.20
CA LEU A 13 -10.31 16.47 -2.59
C LEU A 13 -11.26 17.58 -2.06
N GLY A 14 -10.80 18.83 -1.96
CA GLY A 14 -11.61 19.98 -1.54
C GLY A 14 -12.32 19.78 -0.19
N LYS A 15 -13.65 19.87 -0.17
CA LYS A 15 -14.46 19.68 1.05
C LYS A 15 -14.35 18.24 1.62
N ASN A 16 -13.92 17.28 0.81
CA ASN A 16 -13.85 15.87 1.18
C ASN A 16 -12.49 15.44 1.72
N THR A 17 -11.48 16.34 1.78
CA THR A 17 -10.12 15.99 2.23
C THR A 17 -10.13 15.31 3.60
N ARG A 18 -10.92 15.79 4.56
CA ARG A 18 -11.02 15.18 5.90
C ARG A 18 -11.52 13.74 5.86
N ARG A 19 -12.50 13.43 5.02
CA ARG A 19 -13.04 12.06 4.87
C ARG A 19 -12.11 11.18 4.05
N GLY A 20 -11.52 11.69 2.98
CA GLY A 20 -10.56 10.97 2.16
C GLY A 20 -9.29 10.60 2.92
N SER A 21 -8.70 11.53 3.67
CA SER A 21 -7.56 11.26 4.55
C SER A 21 -7.87 10.19 5.61
N ALA A 22 -9.07 10.20 6.18
CA ALA A 22 -9.49 9.16 7.14
C ALA A 22 -9.56 7.78 6.48
N LEU A 23 -10.06 7.69 5.24
CA LEU A 23 -10.08 6.44 4.46
C LEU A 23 -8.67 5.94 4.13
N LEU A 24 -7.76 6.84 3.76
CA LEU A 24 -6.35 6.49 3.50
C LEU A 24 -5.68 5.89 4.74
N VAL A 25 -5.92 6.48 5.93
CA VAL A 25 -5.38 5.97 7.20
C VAL A 25 -6.01 4.62 7.56
N MET A 26 -7.33 4.45 7.38
CA MET A 26 -8.00 3.16 7.62
C MET A 26 -7.47 2.06 6.70
N GLY A 27 -7.10 2.39 5.45
CA GLY A 27 -6.47 1.45 4.52
C GLY A 27 -5.14 0.89 5.03
N VAL A 28 -4.35 1.68 5.77
CA VAL A 28 -3.08 1.21 6.37
C VAL A 28 -3.34 0.13 7.41
N ALA A 29 -4.37 0.30 8.24
CA ALA A 29 -4.74 -0.70 9.24
C ALA A 29 -5.13 -2.03 8.57
N GLY A 30 -5.80 -1.98 7.41
CA GLY A 30 -6.10 -3.17 6.60
C GLY A 30 -4.86 -3.88 6.05
N GLY A 31 -3.74 -3.17 5.91
CA GLY A 31 -2.46 -3.74 5.48
C GLY A 31 -1.80 -4.68 6.50
N ALA A 32 -2.30 -4.76 7.74
CA ALA A 32 -1.79 -5.67 8.76
C ALA A 32 -1.97 -7.16 8.42
N VAL A 33 -2.73 -7.48 7.37
CA VAL A 33 -2.89 -8.85 6.85
C VAL A 33 -1.66 -9.34 6.07
N PHE A 34 -0.84 -8.44 5.52
CA PHE A 34 0.30 -8.82 4.69
C PHE A 34 1.46 -9.49 5.46
N PRO A 35 1.85 -9.07 6.68
CA PRO A 35 2.91 -9.73 7.44
C PRO A 35 2.59 -11.20 7.80
N PRO A 36 1.38 -11.57 8.27
CA PRO A 36 0.99 -12.97 8.45
C PRO A 36 1.05 -13.79 7.16
N ILE A 37 0.61 -13.23 6.02
CA ILE A 37 0.69 -13.90 4.72
C ILE A 37 2.15 -14.15 4.34
N GLN A 38 3.01 -13.14 4.51
CA GLN A 38 4.45 -13.28 4.24
C GLN A 38 5.10 -14.33 5.17
N GLY A 39 4.73 -14.35 6.45
CA GLY A 39 5.19 -15.35 7.41
C GLY A 39 4.79 -16.77 7.00
N ALA A 40 3.52 -16.99 6.67
CA ALA A 40 3.03 -18.28 6.21
C ALA A 40 3.75 -18.76 4.94
N VAL A 41 4.04 -17.87 3.99
CA VAL A 41 4.81 -18.20 2.77
C VAL A 41 6.28 -18.50 3.08
N ALA A 42 6.87 -17.81 4.06
CA ALA A 42 8.23 -18.09 4.51
C ALA A 42 8.35 -19.48 5.15
N ASP A 43 7.35 -19.87 5.94
CA ASP A 43 7.29 -21.17 6.61
C ASP A 43 7.04 -22.34 5.64
N ALA A 44 6.24 -22.13 4.58
CA ALA A 44 5.88 -23.20 3.64
C ALA A 44 6.92 -23.45 2.52
N ALA A 45 7.65 -22.42 2.08
CA ALA A 45 8.51 -22.52 0.92
C ALA A 45 9.97 -22.19 1.25
N THR A 46 10.29 -20.91 1.40
CA THR A 46 11.61 -20.42 1.80
C THR A 46 11.56 -18.90 1.99
N THR A 47 12.41 -18.34 2.85
CA THR A 47 12.47 -16.89 3.12
C THR A 47 12.69 -16.05 1.86
N ARG A 48 13.38 -16.59 0.85
CA ARG A 48 13.59 -15.91 -0.44
C ARG A 48 12.30 -15.74 -1.25
N LEU A 49 11.40 -16.72 -1.21
CA LEU A 49 10.13 -16.68 -1.94
C LEU A 49 9.08 -15.86 -1.21
N SER A 50 9.18 -15.71 0.11
CA SER A 50 8.26 -14.85 0.87
C SER A 50 8.36 -13.37 0.48
N TYR A 51 9.51 -12.92 -0.04
CA TYR A 51 9.68 -11.56 -0.57
C TYR A 51 8.79 -11.26 -1.78
N VAL A 52 8.20 -12.25 -2.45
CA VAL A 52 7.21 -12.01 -3.50
C VAL A 52 6.01 -11.23 -2.95
N VAL A 53 5.62 -11.46 -1.69
CA VAL A 53 4.48 -10.78 -1.04
C VAL A 53 4.68 -9.26 -0.98
N PRO A 54 5.76 -8.71 -0.40
CA PRO A 54 6.02 -7.27 -0.46
C PRO A 54 6.30 -6.76 -1.88
N THR A 55 6.93 -7.55 -2.76
CA THR A 55 7.19 -7.14 -4.15
C THR A 55 5.90 -6.80 -4.91
N VAL A 56 4.83 -7.59 -4.75
CA VAL A 56 3.52 -7.28 -5.35
C VAL A 56 2.99 -5.94 -4.84
N GLY A 57 3.14 -5.65 -3.54
CA GLY A 57 2.76 -4.35 -2.97
C GLY A 57 3.53 -3.18 -3.59
N PHE A 58 4.84 -3.34 -3.84
CA PHE A 58 5.64 -2.32 -4.51
C PHE A 58 5.23 -2.10 -5.97
N ILE A 59 4.83 -3.15 -6.70
CA ILE A 59 4.31 -3.03 -8.07
C ILE A 59 3.04 -2.18 -8.10
N VAL A 60 2.12 -2.38 -7.15
CA VAL A 60 0.89 -1.56 -7.05
C VAL A 60 1.23 -0.09 -6.82
N VAL A 61 2.22 0.21 -5.97
CA VAL A 61 2.63 1.60 -5.77
C VAL A 61 3.29 2.19 -7.01
N LEU A 62 4.11 1.42 -7.73
CA LEU A 62 4.72 1.86 -8.98
C LEU A 62 3.64 2.16 -10.04
N ALA A 63 2.62 1.32 -10.14
CA ALA A 63 1.45 1.56 -11.00
C ALA A 63 0.70 2.84 -10.59
N TYR A 64 0.48 3.06 -9.30
CA TYR A 64 -0.18 4.28 -8.80
C TYR A 64 0.57 5.56 -9.19
N VAL A 65 1.89 5.57 -9.01
CA VAL A 65 2.73 6.73 -9.34
C VAL A 65 2.80 6.95 -10.85
N THR A 66 2.96 5.89 -11.64
CA THR A 66 3.01 6.01 -13.11
C THR A 66 1.71 6.51 -13.71
N VAL A 67 0.55 6.06 -13.19
CA VAL A 67 -0.77 6.56 -13.65
C VAL A 67 -1.04 7.99 -13.20
N HIS A 68 -0.53 8.42 -12.04
CA HIS A 68 -0.75 9.79 -11.55
C HIS A 68 0.11 10.85 -12.27
N TRP A 69 1.23 10.44 -12.86
CA TRP A 69 2.17 11.32 -13.57
C TRP A 69 1.95 11.38 -15.10
N VAL A 70 1.05 10.55 -15.64
CA VAL A 70 0.62 10.54 -17.05
C VAL A 70 -0.72 11.24 -17.17
#